data_AF-A0A1E7FQE6-F1
#
_entry.id   AF-A0A1E7FQE6-F1
#
_cell.length_a   1.000
_cell.length_b   1.000
_cell.length_c   1.000
_cell.angle_alpha   90.00
_cell.angle_beta   90.00
_cell.angle_gamma   90.00
#
_symmetry.space_group_name_H-M   'P 1'
#
loop_
_entity.id
_entity.type
_entity.pdbx_description
1 polymer ?
#
loop_
_entity_poly.entity_id
_entity_poly.type
_entity_poly.pdbx_seq_one_letter_code
_entity_poly.pdbx_strand_id
1 'polypeptide(L)'
;MSSSNSCQDEINQEIAMFNAITYGSLFFTFVCWFLRRCCKAKWQQNPEHGYMVLFGFAGVKFLIGILLFTVFLPTCPNGCICDQYSQSIIYPTVVILLSIYWAFLGTKYLALSRQGQQHQVVPEVQLVDDDDDGDKNKNKLAGDSCDKIEIV
;
A
#
# COMPACT_ATOMS: atom_id res chain seq x y z
N MET A 1 -36.62 -9.10 31.43
CA MET A 1 -35.25 -8.55 31.57
C MET A 1 -34.18 -9.27 30.72
N SER A 2 -34.54 -10.19 29.80
CA SER A 2 -33.55 -10.93 28.98
C SER A 2 -33.16 -10.25 27.65
N SER A 3 -33.92 -9.25 27.19
CA SER A 3 -33.73 -8.64 25.85
C SER A 3 -32.61 -7.60 25.79
N SER A 4 -32.24 -6.97 26.91
CA SER A 4 -31.23 -5.91 26.92
C SER A 4 -29.82 -6.47 26.79
N ASN A 5 -29.56 -7.66 27.35
CA ASN A 5 -28.24 -8.30 27.30
C ASN A 5 -27.92 -8.82 25.90
N SER A 6 -28.92 -9.35 25.17
CA SER A 6 -28.73 -9.83 23.80
C SER A 6 -28.44 -8.70 22.80
N CYS A 7 -29.11 -7.53 22.92
CA CYS A 7 -28.78 -6.35 22.11
C CYS A 7 -27.32 -5.93 22.32
N GLN A 8 -26.88 -5.88 23.58
CA GLN A 8 -25.54 -5.40 23.94
C GLN A 8 -24.45 -6.33 23.41
N ASP A 9 -24.64 -7.64 23.51
CA ASP A 9 -23.66 -8.64 23.09
C ASP A 9 -23.44 -8.63 21.56
N GLU A 10 -24.51 -8.52 20.78
CA GLU A 10 -24.46 -8.46 19.31
C GLU A 10 -23.73 -7.18 18.84
N ILE A 11 -24.07 -6.04 19.43
CA ILE A 11 -23.41 -4.75 19.17
C ILE A 11 -21.92 -4.81 19.54
N ASN A 12 -21.59 -5.36 20.71
CA ASN A 12 -20.20 -5.48 21.17
C ASN A 12 -19.37 -6.37 20.24
N GLN A 13 -19.96 -7.43 19.69
CA GLN A 13 -19.31 -8.31 18.74
C GLN A 13 -19.02 -7.60 17.41
N GLU A 14 -19.97 -6.86 16.84
CA GLU A 14 -19.77 -6.08 15.62
C GLU A 14 -18.69 -5.01 15.81
N ILE A 15 -18.73 -4.29 16.94
CA ILE A 15 -17.73 -3.28 17.29
C ILE A 15 -16.35 -3.91 17.48
N ALA A 16 -16.25 -5.06 18.15
CA ALA A 16 -14.99 -5.76 18.33
C ALA A 16 -14.38 -6.18 16.98
N MET A 17 -15.20 -6.69 16.06
CA MET A 17 -14.77 -7.06 14.72
C MET A 17 -14.33 -5.83 13.90
N PHE A 18 -15.11 -4.74 13.94
CA PHE A 18 -14.75 -3.47 13.30
C PHE A 18 -13.41 -2.93 13.84
N ASN A 19 -13.22 -2.94 15.17
CA ASN A 19 -12.00 -2.51 15.82
C ASN A 19 -10.81 -3.41 15.47
N ALA A 20 -10.99 -4.73 15.42
CA ALA A 20 -9.92 -5.66 15.05
C ALA A 20 -9.42 -5.41 13.62
N ILE A 21 -10.32 -5.25 12.66
CA ILE A 21 -9.98 -4.94 11.26
C ILE A 21 -9.34 -3.54 11.17
N THR A 22 -9.83 -2.61 11.97
CA THR A 22 -9.28 -1.26 12.10
C THR A 22 -7.82 -1.31 12.55
N TYR A 23 -7.53 -1.90 13.70
CA TYR A 23 -6.16 -2.02 14.20
C TYR A 23 -5.27 -2.81 13.25
N GLY A 24 -5.78 -3.88 12.63
CA GLY A 24 -5.05 -4.64 11.61
C GLY A 24 -4.67 -3.78 10.40
N SER A 25 -5.58 -2.94 9.91
CA SER A 25 -5.29 -2.03 8.80
C SER A 25 -4.30 -0.92 9.18
N LEU A 26 -4.36 -0.40 10.41
CA LEU A 26 -3.37 0.56 10.91
C LEU A 26 -1.98 -0.08 10.99
N PHE A 27 -1.87 -1.28 11.55
CA PHE A 27 -0.62 -2.03 11.61
C PHE A 27 -0.06 -2.29 10.21
N PHE A 28 -0.90 -2.73 9.26
CA PHE A 28 -0.49 -2.90 7.87
C PHE A 28 0.01 -1.57 7.26
N THR A 29 -0.62 -0.45 7.57
CA THR A 29 -0.14 0.89 7.13
C THR A 29 1.25 1.19 7.67
N PHE A 30 1.49 0.87 8.94
CA PHE A 30 2.79 1.06 9.58
C PHE A 30 3.87 0.20 8.92
N VAL A 31 3.57 -1.07 8.64
CA VAL A 31 4.47 -1.97 7.89
C VAL A 31 4.75 -1.44 6.49
N CYS A 32 3.74 -1.04 5.72
CA CYS A 32 3.93 -0.44 4.39
C CYS A 32 4.78 0.84 4.43
N TRP A 33 4.54 1.68 5.44
CA TRP A 33 5.32 2.91 5.64
C TRP A 33 6.78 2.60 5.98
N PHE A 34 7.02 1.61 6.84
CA PHE A 34 8.35 1.16 7.20
C PHE A 34 9.09 0.55 6.00
N LEU A 35 8.43 -0.33 5.24
CA LEU A 35 8.97 -0.91 4.00
C LEU A 35 9.34 0.17 3.00
N ARG A 36 8.46 1.15 2.77
CA ARG A 36 8.76 2.29 1.89
C ARG A 36 9.99 3.06 2.39
N ARG A 37 10.11 3.28 3.70
CA ARG A 37 11.23 4.03 4.27
C ARG A 37 12.55 3.29 4.06
N CYS A 38 12.58 1.98 4.24
CA CYS A 38 13.76 1.15 4.05
C CYS A 38 14.11 0.96 2.57
N CYS A 39 13.11 0.72 1.72
CA CYS A 39 13.31 0.42 0.30
C CYS A 39 13.33 1.66 -0.61
N LYS A 40 13.25 2.87 -0.05
CA LYS A 40 13.17 4.12 -0.83
C LYS A 40 14.30 4.25 -1.86
N ALA A 41 15.53 3.93 -1.47
CA ALA A 41 16.69 3.99 -2.36
C ALA A 41 16.61 2.96 -3.50
N LYS A 42 16.22 1.70 -3.18
CA LYS A 42 16.06 0.63 -4.18
C LYS A 42 14.92 0.96 -5.17
N TRP A 43 13.83 1.56 -4.70
CA TRP A 43 12.72 1.98 -5.55
C TRP A 43 13.04 3.21 -6.41
N GLN A 44 14.02 4.03 -6.03
CA GLN A 44 14.51 5.09 -6.91
C GLN A 44 15.39 4.55 -8.05
N GLN A 45 16.15 3.48 -7.79
CA GLN A 45 16.93 2.80 -8.83
C GLN A 45 16.05 1.96 -9.76
N ASN A 46 15.03 1.30 -9.21
CA ASN A 46 14.05 0.49 -9.95
C ASN A 46 12.62 1.02 -9.70
N PRO A 47 12.24 2.13 -10.37
CA PRO A 47 10.93 2.76 -10.17
C PRO A 47 9.75 1.88 -10.58
N GLU A 48 9.96 0.92 -11.48
CA GLU A 48 8.93 0.00 -11.94
C GLU A 48 8.39 -0.86 -10.81
N HIS A 49 9.31 -1.47 -10.05
CA HIS A 49 8.95 -2.26 -8.88
C HIS A 49 8.31 -1.40 -7.78
N GLY A 50 8.80 -0.16 -7.62
CA GLY A 50 8.26 0.80 -6.67
C GLY A 50 6.79 1.12 -6.91
N TYR A 51 6.39 1.46 -8.14
CA TYR A 51 4.99 1.80 -8.41
C TYR A 51 4.06 0.58 -8.28
N MET A 52 4.49 -0.62 -8.70
CA MET A 52 3.67 -1.84 -8.59
C MET A 52 3.31 -2.15 -7.14
N VAL A 53 4.30 -2.09 -6.25
CA VAL A 53 4.09 -2.30 -4.81
C VAL A 53 3.18 -1.22 -4.21
N LEU A 54 3.39 0.04 -4.58
CA LEU A 54 2.58 1.17 -4.08
C LEU A 54 1.13 1.11 -4.53
N PHE A 55 0.86 0.75 -5.79
CA PHE A 55 -0.51 0.53 -6.26
C PHE A 55 -1.14 -0.71 -5.64
N GLY A 56 -0.37 -1.78 -5.42
CA GLY A 56 -0.85 -2.94 -4.68
C GLY A 56 -1.31 -2.57 -3.27
N PHE A 57 -0.50 -1.81 -2.54
CA PHE A 57 -0.87 -1.29 -1.22
C PHE A 57 -2.11 -0.38 -1.26
N ALA A 58 -2.18 0.50 -2.25
CA ALA A 58 -3.36 1.36 -2.45
C ALA A 58 -4.63 0.54 -2.70
N GLY A 59 -4.55 -0.48 -3.57
CA GLY A 59 -5.67 -1.37 -3.89
C GLY A 59 -6.18 -2.15 -2.67
N VAL A 60 -5.27 -2.78 -1.91
CA VAL A 60 -5.63 -3.51 -0.69
C VAL A 60 -6.27 -2.56 0.34
N LYS A 61 -5.70 -1.37 0.54
CA LYS A 61 -6.27 -0.35 1.44
C LYS A 61 -7.66 0.11 0.99
N PHE A 62 -7.85 0.32 -0.30
CA PHE A 62 -9.12 0.75 -0.85
C PHE A 62 -10.20 -0.32 -0.65
N LEU A 63 -9.88 -1.59 -0.91
CA LEU A 63 -10.78 -2.72 -0.64
C LEU A 63 -11.17 -2.82 0.84
N ILE A 64 -10.20 -2.68 1.76
CA ILE A 64 -10.47 -2.65 3.20
C ILE A 64 -11.37 -1.47 3.56
N GLY A 65 -11.12 -0.28 3.00
CA GLY A 65 -11.95 0.91 3.20
C GLY A 65 -13.39 0.68 2.77
N ILE A 66 -13.62 0.05 1.61
CA ILE A 66 -14.96 -0.32 1.14
C ILE A 66 -15.60 -1.34 2.08
N LEU A 67 -14.89 -2.42 2.45
CA LEU A 67 -15.43 -3.44 3.36
C LEU A 67 -15.86 -2.84 4.72
N LEU A 68 -15.08 -1.91 5.26
CA LEU A 68 -15.42 -1.21 6.49
C LEU A 68 -16.64 -0.29 6.33
N PHE A 69 -16.86 0.26 5.14
CA PHE A 69 -17.99 1.13 4.86
C PHE A 69 -19.28 0.35 4.61
N THR A 70 -19.19 -0.85 4.01
CA THR A 70 -20.36 -1.62 3.56
C THR A 70 -20.72 -2.78 4.47
N VAL A 71 -19.73 -3.58 4.89
CA VAL A 71 -19.97 -4.86 5.59
C VAL A 71 -19.81 -4.70 7.10
N PHE A 72 -18.80 -3.96 7.54
CA PHE A 72 -18.46 -3.85 8.96
C PHE A 72 -18.92 -2.55 9.61
N LEU A 73 -19.63 -1.68 8.88
CA LEU A 73 -20.20 -0.48 9.49
C LEU A 73 -21.26 -0.93 10.49
N PRO A 74 -21.05 -0.77 11.80
CA PRO A 74 -21.95 -1.34 12.79
C PRO A 74 -23.27 -0.60 12.69
N THR A 75 -24.36 -1.34 12.50
CA THR A 75 -25.71 -0.78 12.36
C THR A 75 -26.50 -1.06 13.63
N CYS A 76 -27.37 -0.15 14.04
CA CYS A 76 -28.19 -0.41 15.21
C CYS A 76 -29.27 -1.45 14.87
N PRO A 77 -29.34 -2.59 15.59
CA PRO A 77 -30.41 -3.55 15.38
C PRO A 77 -31.77 -2.96 15.73
N ASN A 78 -32.80 -3.40 15.00
CA ASN A 78 -34.17 -2.90 15.16
C ASN A 78 -34.67 -3.12 16.60
N GLY A 79 -34.96 -2.02 17.31
CA GLY A 79 -35.47 -2.05 18.69
C GLY A 79 -34.43 -1.84 19.79
N CYS A 80 -33.15 -1.62 19.46
CA CYS A 80 -32.12 -1.19 20.41
C CYS A 80 -31.90 0.34 20.33
N ILE A 81 -31.39 0.97 21.40
CA ILE A 81 -31.04 2.40 21.43
C ILE A 81 -29.52 2.54 21.32
N CYS A 82 -29.06 3.30 20.33
CA CYS A 82 -27.69 3.28 19.83
C CYS A 82 -27.15 4.72 19.63
N ASP A 83 -26.88 5.44 20.73
CA ASP A 83 -26.53 6.87 20.66
C ASP A 83 -25.07 7.19 20.26
N GLN A 84 -24.17 6.21 20.19
CA GLN A 84 -22.71 6.45 20.06
C GLN A 84 -22.07 6.14 18.68
N TYR A 85 -22.85 5.98 17.62
CA TYR A 85 -22.34 5.41 16.34
C TYR A 85 -21.68 6.43 15.38
N SER A 86 -21.69 7.71 15.72
CA SER A 86 -21.20 8.78 14.84
C SER A 86 -19.69 8.71 14.55
N GLN A 87 -18.89 8.05 15.41
CA GLN A 87 -17.43 7.90 15.20
C GLN A 87 -17.06 6.77 14.25
N SER A 88 -17.96 5.83 13.96
CA SER A 88 -17.68 4.63 13.14
C SER A 88 -17.42 4.94 11.66
N ILE A 89 -17.80 6.12 11.16
CA ILE A 89 -17.61 6.54 9.77
C ILE A 89 -16.25 7.23 9.53
N ILE A 90 -15.65 7.79 10.58
CA ILE A 90 -14.37 8.52 10.48
C ILE A 90 -13.27 7.57 10.02
N TYR A 91 -13.24 6.37 10.58
CA TYR A 91 -12.18 5.41 10.30
C TYR A 91 -12.14 4.91 8.85
N PRO A 92 -13.23 4.38 8.25
CA PRO A 92 -13.21 3.98 6.84
C PRO A 92 -12.86 5.15 5.92
N THR A 93 -13.26 6.37 6.26
CA THR A 93 -12.89 7.58 5.51
C THR A 93 -11.38 7.81 5.53
N VAL A 94 -10.73 7.70 6.70
CA VAL A 94 -9.27 7.82 6.84
C VAL A 94 -8.55 6.73 6.04
N VAL A 95 -9.06 5.49 6.05
CA VAL A 95 -8.49 4.38 5.27
C VAL A 95 -8.55 4.66 3.76
N ILE A 96 -9.68 5.21 3.28
CA ILE A 96 -9.83 5.62 1.87
C ILE A 96 -8.86 6.76 1.53
N LEU A 97 -8.75 7.79 2.37
CA LEU A 97 -7.79 8.89 2.14
C LEU A 97 -6.35 8.38 2.09
N LEU A 98 -5.98 7.44 2.96
CA LEU A 98 -4.67 6.78 2.91
C LEU A 98 -4.48 6.04 1.59
N SER A 99 -5.48 5.31 1.09
CA SER A 99 -5.39 4.61 -0.20
C SER A 99 -5.11 5.58 -1.36
N ILE A 100 -5.78 6.74 -1.38
CA ILE A 100 -5.56 7.80 -2.38
C ILE A 100 -4.14 8.36 -2.26
N TYR A 101 -3.66 8.61 -1.04
CA TYR A 101 -2.28 9.06 -0.81
C TYR A 101 -1.25 8.06 -1.37
N TRP A 102 -1.45 6.76 -1.13
CA TRP A 102 -0.56 5.72 -1.66
C TRP A 102 -0.62 5.62 -3.18
N ALA A 103 -1.80 5.75 -3.78
CA ALA A 103 -1.98 5.78 -5.23
C ALA A 103 -1.28 7.00 -5.86
N PHE A 104 -1.46 8.20 -5.28
CA PHE A 104 -0.78 9.41 -5.70
C PHE A 104 0.74 9.30 -5.59
N LEU A 105 1.24 8.53 -4.62
CA LEU A 105 2.65 8.26 -4.54
C LEU A 105 3.09 7.28 -5.64
N GLY A 106 2.31 6.24 -5.91
CA GLY A 106 2.54 5.30 -7.00
C GLY A 106 2.64 6.00 -8.35
N THR A 107 1.79 6.99 -8.63
CA THR A 107 1.87 7.78 -9.88
C THR A 107 3.18 8.55 -10.01
N LYS A 108 3.79 9.02 -8.91
CA LYS A 108 5.12 9.66 -8.96
C LYS A 108 6.22 8.68 -9.39
N TYR A 109 6.20 7.45 -8.87
CA TYR A 109 7.15 6.41 -9.28
C TYR A 109 6.89 5.93 -10.71
N LEU A 110 5.63 5.86 -11.14
CA LEU A 110 5.27 5.58 -12.53
C LEU A 110 5.74 6.67 -13.50
N ALA A 111 5.66 7.95 -13.09
CA ALA A 111 6.20 9.04 -13.89
C ALA A 111 7.74 8.93 -14.00
N LEU A 112 8.41 8.56 -12.90
CA LEU A 112 9.86 8.37 -12.88
C LEU A 112 10.29 7.18 -13.78
N SER A 113 9.54 6.07 -13.78
CA SER A 113 9.85 4.92 -14.64
C SER A 113 9.72 5.26 -16.13
N ARG A 114 8.71 6.04 -16.50
CA ARG A 114 8.52 6.52 -17.88
C ARG A 114 9.63 7.45 -18.35
N GLN A 115 10.15 8.31 -17.48
CA GLN A 115 11.29 9.19 -17.80
C GLN A 115 12.59 8.41 -17.99
N GLY A 116 12.82 7.37 -17.18
CA GLY A 116 13.97 6.47 -17.34
C GLY A 116 13.94 5.69 -18.67
N GLN A 117 12.75 5.26 -19.12
CA GLN A 117 12.59 4.58 -20.41
C GLN A 117 12.83 5.50 -21.62
N GLN A 118 12.46 6.79 -21.54
CA GLN A 118 12.69 7.72 -22.65
C GLN A 118 14.18 8.04 -22.89
N HIS A 119 15.04 7.95 -21.88
CA HIS A 119 16.48 8.16 -22.05
C HIS A 119 17.21 6.99 -22.74
N GLN A 120 16.58 5.83 -22.86
CA GLN A 120 17.18 4.65 -23.49
C GLN A 120 16.80 4.49 -24.97
N VAL A 121 15.98 5.39 -25.52
CA VAL A 121 15.57 5.43 -26.93
C VAL A 121 16.23 6.62 -27.63
N VAL A 122 17.55 6.75 -27.52
CA VAL A 122 18.31 7.43 -28.58
C VAL A 122 18.64 6.34 -29.59
N PRO A 123 18.12 6.38 -30.84
CA PRO A 123 18.60 5.46 -31.86
C PRO A 123 20.10 5.72 -32.00
N GLU A 124 20.88 4.71 -31.64
CA GLU A 124 22.30 4.64 -31.95
C GLU A 124 22.42 4.76 -33.46
N VAL A 125 22.67 5.99 -33.94
CA VAL A 125 23.12 6.22 -35.29
C VAL A 125 24.50 5.58 -35.34
N GLN A 126 24.57 4.36 -35.91
CA GLN A 126 25.82 3.71 -36.24
C GLN A 126 26.59 4.61 -37.20
N LEU A 127 27.47 5.45 -36.64
CA LEU A 127 28.63 5.93 -37.37
C LEU A 127 29.66 4.82 -37.25
N VAL A 128 29.79 4.08 -38.36
CA VAL A 128 30.92 3.22 -38.64
C VAL A 128 32.15 4.12 -38.69
N ASP A 129 33.01 4.02 -37.68
CA ASP A 129 34.41 4.44 -37.75
C ASP A 129 35.26 3.48 -36.92
N ASP A 130 36.36 3.08 -37.54
CA ASP A 130 37.27 1.98 -37.24
C ASP A 130 38.08 2.10 -35.93
N ASP A 131 38.49 0.92 -35.42
CA ASP A 131 39.67 0.61 -34.58
C ASP A 131 40.00 1.47 -33.35
N ASP A 132 39.84 0.91 -32.13
CA ASP A 132 40.91 0.93 -31.09
C ASP A 132 40.66 -0.04 -29.92
N ASP A 133 41.71 -0.74 -29.52
CA ASP A 133 41.79 -1.72 -28.44
C ASP A 133 41.85 -1.07 -27.04
N GLY A 134 41.17 -1.62 -26.02
CA GLY A 134 41.37 -1.08 -24.67
C GLY A 134 40.52 -1.62 -23.53
N ASP A 135 40.90 -2.80 -23.04
CA ASP A 135 40.94 -3.18 -21.61
C ASP A 135 39.66 -3.18 -20.73
N LYS A 136 39.27 -4.38 -20.30
CA LYS A 136 38.17 -4.66 -19.37
C LYS A 136 38.74 -4.98 -18.00
N ASN A 137 38.48 -4.14 -17.00
CA ASN A 137 38.51 -4.62 -15.62
C ASN A 137 37.27 -4.19 -14.83
N LYS A 138 36.64 -5.21 -14.24
CA LYS A 138 35.30 -5.21 -13.64
C LYS A 138 35.42 -4.99 -12.14
N ASN A 139 34.97 -3.85 -11.64
CA ASN A 139 34.72 -3.69 -10.21
C ASN A 139 33.24 -3.98 -9.89
N LYS A 140 33.05 -5.22 -9.43
CA LYS A 140 31.85 -5.79 -8.82
C LYS A 140 31.84 -5.45 -7.32
N LEU A 141 30.98 -4.52 -6.90
CA LEU A 141 30.57 -4.25 -5.51
C LEU A 141 29.29 -3.40 -5.60
N ALA A 142 28.26 -3.50 -4.77
CA ALA A 142 27.86 -4.35 -3.67
C ALA A 142 26.41 -3.95 -3.33
N GLY A 143 25.63 -4.82 -2.69
CA GLY A 143 24.39 -4.41 -2.03
C GLY A 143 23.17 -5.29 -2.25
N ASP A 144 23.35 -6.61 -2.21
CA ASP A 144 22.26 -7.57 -2.20
C ASP A 144 21.84 -7.88 -0.75
N SER A 145 20.76 -7.27 -0.28
CA SER A 145 20.18 -7.57 1.04
C SER A 145 18.64 -7.50 1.05
N CYS A 146 18.00 -7.40 -0.12
CA CYS A 146 16.54 -7.40 -0.23
C CYS A 146 15.99 -8.68 -0.87
N ASP A 147 16.83 -9.65 -1.23
CA ASP A 147 16.41 -10.88 -1.90
C ASP A 147 16.06 -12.03 -0.94
N LYS A 148 16.03 -11.79 0.38
CA LYS A 148 15.58 -12.78 1.38
C LYS A 148 14.23 -12.42 1.97
N ILE A 149 13.19 -12.47 1.16
CA ILE A 149 11.84 -12.79 1.64
C ILE A 149 11.31 -13.90 0.72
N GLU A 150 11.83 -15.11 0.91
CA GLU A 150 11.16 -16.32 0.45
C GLU A 150 9.89 -16.46 1.29
N ILE A 151 8.74 -16.29 0.64
CA ILE A 151 7.44 -16.64 1.20
C ILE A 151 7.32 -18.16 1.02
N VAL A 152 7.53 -18.89 2.12
CA VAL A 152 7.16 -20.31 2.24
C VAL A 152 5.69 -20.41 2.61
#